data_AF-A0A3P7N4R7-F1
#
_entry.id   AF-A0A3P7N4R7-F1
#
_cell.length_a   1.000
_cell.length_b   1.000
_cell.length_c   1.000
_cell.angle_alpha   90.00
_cell.angle_beta   90.00
_cell.angle_gamma   90.00
#
_symmetry.space_group_name_H-M   'P 1'
#
loop_
_entity.id
_entity.type
_entity.pdbx_description
1 polymer ?
#
loop_
_entity_poly.entity_id
_entity_poly.type
_entity_poly.pdbx_seq_one_letter_code
_entity_poly.pdbx_strand_id
1 'polypeptide(L)'
;MFAKASVLDILKPTNVELCSIIQKSLEKNFKNVEVDVITCPDLSAAPFNMTSNGFGRKLVIAEVGGPGNLFPVIHKEKEFDLQEICRHCQAPSSFVFGPGAGPWQVVGKNCEMVADANFSTSKVATKLASIVGGHEKPYLMSTTDSPKFNLMANLAVSAEAGPAE
;
A
#
# COMPACT_ATOMS: atom_id res chain seq x y z
N MET A 1 -14.55 -16.31 -7.30
CA MET A 1 -13.35 -16.85 -7.97
C MET A 1 -12.66 -15.67 -8.64
N PHE A 2 -11.48 -15.27 -8.17
CA PHE A 2 -10.71 -14.21 -8.84
C PHE A 2 -10.34 -14.67 -10.25
N ALA A 3 -10.41 -13.77 -11.22
CA ALA A 3 -9.80 -14.01 -12.52
C ALA A 3 -8.28 -14.22 -12.32
N LYS A 4 -7.66 -15.04 -13.18
CA LYS A 4 -6.21 -15.24 -13.14
C LYS A 4 -5.52 -13.87 -13.27
N ALA A 5 -4.59 -13.57 -12.37
CA ALA A 5 -3.84 -12.32 -12.41
C ALA A 5 -3.03 -12.23 -13.72
N SER A 6 -3.08 -11.07 -14.36
CA SER A 6 -2.17 -10.71 -15.45
C SER A 6 -0.85 -10.26 -14.85
N VAL A 7 0.24 -10.90 -15.25
CA VAL A 7 1.58 -10.59 -14.77
C VAL A 7 2.34 -9.83 -15.85
N LEU A 8 2.96 -8.72 -15.47
CA LEU A 8 3.82 -7.92 -16.33
C LEU A 8 5.20 -7.83 -15.68
N ASP A 9 6.22 -8.26 -16.42
CA ASP A 9 7.60 -8.02 -16.03
C ASP A 9 8.00 -6.59 -16.42
N ILE A 10 8.52 -5.86 -15.45
CA ILE A 10 9.00 -4.49 -15.63
C ILE A 10 10.53 -4.45 -15.67
N LEU A 11 11.09 -3.44 -16.32
CA LEU A 11 12.51 -3.15 -16.24
C LEU A 11 12.89 -2.85 -14.78
N LYS A 12 14.03 -3.38 -14.33
CA LYS A 12 14.58 -3.17 -12.99
C LYS A 12 15.98 -2.57 -13.08
N PRO A 13 16.12 -1.24 -13.28
CA PRO A 13 17.41 -0.57 -13.25
C PRO A 13 18.03 -0.68 -11.86
N THR A 14 19.35 -0.48 -11.76
CA THR A 14 20.02 -0.49 -10.45
C THR A 14 19.61 0.73 -9.61
N ASN A 15 19.68 0.62 -8.28
CA ASN A 15 19.39 1.75 -7.40
C ASN A 15 20.31 2.96 -7.67
N VAL A 16 21.57 2.74 -8.04
CA VAL A 16 22.53 3.80 -8.39
C VAL A 16 22.09 4.54 -9.66
N GLU A 17 21.58 3.81 -10.65
CA GLU A 17 21.03 4.39 -11.87
C GLU A 17 19.77 5.21 -11.58
N LEU A 18 18.82 4.63 -10.83
CA LEU A 18 17.58 5.32 -10.43
C LEU A 18 17.87 6.57 -9.61
N CYS A 19 18.79 6.50 -8.65
CA CYS A 19 19.21 7.61 -7.80
C CYS A 19 19.62 8.83 -8.64
N SER A 20 20.49 8.62 -9.63
CA SER A 20 20.97 9.67 -10.53
C SER A 20 19.85 10.28 -11.38
N ILE A 21 18.89 9.47 -11.85
CA ILE A 21 17.76 9.92 -12.66
C ILE A 21 16.75 10.72 -11.82
N ILE A 22 16.42 10.21 -10.62
CA ILE A 22 15.46 10.82 -9.71
C ILE A 22 15.98 12.17 -9.23
N GLN A 23 17.25 12.27 -8.82
CA GLN A 23 17.86 13.53 -8.37
C GLN A 23 17.74 14.62 -9.45
N LYS A 24 18.26 14.34 -10.65
CA LYS A 24 18.22 15.28 -11.79
C LYS A 24 16.79 15.71 -12.17
N SER A 25 15.81 14.84 -11.93
CA SER A 25 14.41 15.13 -12.23
C SER A 25 13.76 16.01 -11.16
N LEU A 26 14.07 15.75 -9.88
CA LEU A 26 13.57 16.52 -8.76
C LEU A 26 14.19 17.93 -8.69
N GLU A 27 15.46 18.10 -9.04
CA GLU A 27 16.15 19.41 -9.07
C GLU A 27 15.47 20.43 -9.99
N LYS A 28 14.66 19.98 -10.95
CA LYS A 28 13.87 20.86 -11.84
C LYS A 28 12.66 21.47 -11.13
N ASN A 29 12.21 20.87 -10.03
CA ASN A 29 10.96 21.20 -9.34
C ASN A 29 11.19 21.70 -7.91
N PHE A 30 12.34 21.36 -7.31
CA PHE A 30 12.68 21.69 -5.92
C PHE A 30 14.03 22.39 -5.84
N LYS A 31 14.12 23.39 -4.95
CA LYS A 31 15.33 24.20 -4.78
C LYS A 31 16.51 23.41 -4.21
N ASN A 32 16.23 22.55 -3.22
CA ASN A 32 17.23 21.73 -2.55
C ASN A 32 16.79 20.28 -2.72
N VAL A 33 17.68 19.42 -3.24
CA VAL A 33 17.42 18.01 -3.48
C VAL A 33 18.66 17.22 -3.09
N GLU A 34 18.43 16.12 -2.38
CA GLU A 34 19.42 15.12 -2.04
C GLU A 34 18.74 13.75 -2.22
N VAL A 35 19.37 12.86 -2.97
CA VAL A 35 18.86 11.50 -3.20
C VAL A 35 20.05 10.57 -3.05
N ASP A 36 19.92 9.59 -2.15
CA ASP A 36 20.97 8.65 -1.83
C ASP A 36 20.44 7.21 -1.81
N VAL A 37 21.34 6.28 -2.10
CA VAL A 37 21.12 4.85 -1.85
C VAL A 37 21.68 4.53 -0.48
N ILE A 38 20.79 4.38 0.51
CA ILE A 38 21.14 4.10 1.90
C ILE A 38 20.51 2.80 2.39
N THR A 39 21.01 2.29 3.52
CA THR A 39 20.31 1.23 4.24
C THR A 39 18.94 1.71 4.71
N CYS A 40 17.90 0.92 4.44
CA CYS A 40 16.53 1.21 4.87
C CYS A 40 16.49 1.39 6.40
N PRO A 41 15.97 2.52 6.92
CA PRO A 41 15.79 2.70 8.36
C PRO A 41 14.74 1.71 8.88
N ASP A 42 14.73 1.46 10.19
CA ASP A 42 13.70 0.63 10.80
C ASP A 42 12.32 1.30 10.71
N LEU A 43 11.50 0.84 9.77
CA LEU A 43 10.16 1.38 9.53
C LEU A 43 9.15 0.98 10.62
N SER A 44 9.50 0.05 11.53
CA SER A 44 8.65 -0.28 12.67
C SER A 44 8.76 0.76 13.78
N ALA A 45 9.84 1.54 13.80
CA ALA A 45 10.07 2.62 14.73
C ALA A 45 9.37 3.93 14.30
N ALA A 46 9.34 4.90 15.22
CA ALA A 46 8.89 6.25 14.91
C ALA A 46 9.84 6.91 13.87
N PRO A 47 9.33 7.72 12.94
CA PRO A 47 7.95 8.21 12.84
C PRO A 47 7.02 7.36 11.95
N PHE A 48 7.49 6.20 11.47
CA PHE A 48 6.77 5.40 10.46
C PHE A 48 5.75 4.44 11.08
N ASN A 49 6.13 3.77 12.17
CA ASN A 49 5.26 2.88 12.95
C ASN A 49 4.54 1.82 12.09
N MET A 50 5.24 1.25 11.10
CA MET A 50 4.70 0.24 10.18
C MET A 50 4.69 -1.16 10.83
N THR A 51 3.95 -2.08 10.22
CA THR A 51 3.95 -3.51 10.63
C THR A 51 5.20 -4.28 10.22
N SER A 52 6.05 -3.68 9.37
CA SER A 52 7.34 -4.20 8.93
C SER A 52 8.47 -3.25 9.32
N ASN A 53 9.69 -3.78 9.49
CA ASN A 53 10.90 -3.00 9.75
C ASN A 53 11.54 -2.41 8.49
N GLY A 54 11.00 -2.73 7.31
CA GLY A 54 11.51 -2.28 6.01
C GLY A 54 10.55 -2.63 4.88
N PHE A 55 10.86 -2.16 3.67
CA PHE A 55 10.06 -2.48 2.49
C PHE A 55 10.29 -3.89 1.94
N GLY A 56 11.22 -4.69 2.49
CA GLY A 56 11.44 -6.06 2.06
C GLY A 56 12.08 -6.19 0.67
N ARG A 57 12.18 -7.44 0.19
CA ARG A 57 12.75 -7.78 -1.13
C ARG A 57 11.70 -8.44 -2.03
N LYS A 58 12.05 -8.57 -3.31
CA LYS A 58 11.19 -9.14 -4.36
C LYS A 58 9.82 -8.45 -4.41
N LEU A 59 9.86 -7.12 -4.39
CA LEU A 59 8.67 -6.28 -4.42
C LEU A 59 7.91 -6.48 -5.75
N VAL A 60 6.60 -6.64 -5.63
CA VAL A 60 5.63 -6.70 -6.72
C VAL A 60 4.59 -5.62 -6.50
N ILE A 61 4.13 -4.98 -7.57
CA ILE A 61 2.98 -4.09 -7.53
C ILE A 61 1.72 -4.88 -7.89
N ALA A 62 0.72 -4.83 -7.03
CA ALA A 62 -0.60 -5.40 -7.26
C ALA A 62 -1.60 -4.27 -7.50
N GLU A 63 -2.10 -4.20 -8.74
CA GLU A 63 -3.24 -3.37 -9.13
C GLU A 63 -4.52 -4.18 -8.95
N VAL A 64 -5.38 -3.78 -8.01
CA VAL A 64 -6.60 -4.52 -7.71
C VAL A 64 -7.82 -3.64 -7.95
N GLY A 65 -8.74 -4.12 -8.77
CA GLY A 65 -9.97 -3.39 -9.09
C GLY A 65 -9.71 -2.15 -9.94
N GLY A 66 -10.31 -1.03 -9.56
CA GLY A 66 -10.07 0.27 -10.18
C GLY A 66 -11.27 1.22 -10.09
N PRO A 67 -11.13 2.47 -10.60
CA PRO A 67 -12.18 3.48 -10.57
C PRO A 67 -13.51 3.06 -11.21
N GLY A 68 -13.48 2.11 -12.15
CA GLY A 68 -14.68 1.53 -12.76
C GLY A 68 -15.58 0.77 -11.76
N ASN A 69 -15.05 0.34 -10.61
CA ASN A 69 -15.86 -0.21 -9.53
C ASN A 69 -16.58 0.88 -8.71
N LEU A 70 -16.14 2.13 -8.80
CA LEU A 70 -16.69 3.27 -8.05
C LEU A 70 -17.67 4.10 -8.90
N PHE A 71 -17.31 4.37 -10.16
CA PHE A 71 -18.00 5.31 -11.04
C PHE A 71 -18.18 4.72 -12.46
N PRO A 72 -19.32 4.94 -13.14
CA PRO A 72 -20.47 5.78 -12.75
C PRO A 72 -21.45 5.12 -11.79
N VAL A 73 -21.41 3.79 -11.68
CA VAL A 73 -22.24 3.01 -10.75
C VAL A 73 -21.32 2.34 -9.75
N ILE A 74 -21.65 2.46 -8.47
CA ILE A 74 -20.87 1.86 -7.40
C ILE A 74 -21.15 0.34 -7.32
N HIS A 75 -20.09 -0.44 -7.41
CA HIS A 75 -20.08 -1.90 -7.30
C HIS A 75 -19.70 -2.31 -5.87
N LYS A 76 -20.65 -2.13 -4.93
CA LYS A 76 -20.42 -2.38 -3.48
C LYS A 76 -20.03 -3.82 -3.15
N GLU A 77 -20.36 -4.77 -4.02
CA GLU A 77 -19.99 -6.18 -3.93
C GLU A 77 -18.48 -6.44 -4.14
N LYS A 78 -17.72 -5.45 -4.62
CA LYS A 78 -16.27 -5.54 -4.83
C LYS A 78 -15.53 -5.34 -3.52
N GLU A 79 -15.56 -6.38 -2.69
CA GLU A 79 -14.71 -6.52 -1.51
C GLU A 79 -13.53 -7.44 -1.82
N PHE A 80 -12.37 -7.10 -1.27
CA PHE A 80 -11.11 -7.80 -1.44
C PHE A 80 -10.44 -8.02 -0.08
N ASP A 81 -9.45 -8.91 -0.05
CA ASP A 81 -8.69 -9.26 1.15
C ASP A 81 -7.20 -9.17 0.84
N LEU A 82 -6.46 -8.37 1.63
CA LEU A 82 -5.03 -8.16 1.46
C LEU A 82 -4.24 -9.49 1.46
N GLN A 83 -4.61 -10.46 2.29
CA GLN A 83 -3.90 -11.74 2.36
C GLN A 83 -4.14 -12.57 1.09
N GLU A 84 -5.37 -12.54 0.57
CA GLU A 84 -5.69 -13.21 -0.69
C GLU A 84 -4.95 -12.58 -1.87
N ILE A 85 -4.80 -11.25 -1.89
CA ILE A 85 -3.97 -10.56 -2.89
C ILE A 85 -2.50 -11.03 -2.78
N CYS A 86 -1.96 -11.11 -1.57
CA CYS A 86 -0.60 -11.61 -1.34
C CYS A 86 -0.43 -13.06 -1.86
N ARG A 87 -1.43 -13.93 -1.68
CA ARG A 87 -1.44 -15.29 -2.27
C ARG A 87 -1.45 -15.24 -3.80
N HIS A 88 -2.24 -14.37 -4.40
CA HIS A 88 -2.28 -14.18 -5.86
C HIS A 88 -0.95 -13.67 -6.43
N CYS A 89 -0.21 -12.87 -5.64
CA CYS A 89 1.16 -12.45 -5.94
C CYS A 89 2.22 -13.52 -5.65
N GLN A 90 1.83 -14.75 -5.31
CA GLN A 90 2.73 -15.85 -4.93
C GLN A 90 3.62 -15.51 -3.72
N ALA A 91 3.12 -14.66 -2.83
CA ALA A 91 3.83 -14.13 -1.67
C ALA A 91 2.95 -14.21 -0.40
N PRO A 92 2.50 -15.40 0.05
CA PRO A 92 1.45 -15.53 1.08
C PRO A 92 1.85 -15.00 2.46
N SER A 93 3.16 -14.89 2.75
CA SER A 93 3.72 -14.42 4.02
C SER A 93 4.43 -13.07 3.85
N SER A 94 3.86 -12.19 3.05
CA SER A 94 4.46 -10.90 2.69
C SER A 94 4.09 -9.77 3.64
N PHE A 95 4.88 -8.72 3.55
CA PHE A 95 4.47 -7.38 3.92
C PHE A 95 3.75 -6.72 2.73
N VAL A 96 2.61 -6.06 2.99
CA VAL A 96 1.84 -5.34 1.98
C VAL A 96 1.47 -3.95 2.48
N PHE A 97 1.63 -2.95 1.62
CA PHE A 97 1.27 -1.58 1.91
C PHE A 97 0.83 -0.84 0.65
N GLY A 98 0.09 0.25 0.81
CA GLY A 98 -0.32 1.09 -0.31
C GLY A 98 -1.71 1.69 -0.17
N PRO A 99 -2.10 2.62 -1.04
CA PRO A 99 -3.41 3.25 -1.00
C PRO A 99 -4.52 2.35 -1.53
N GLY A 100 -5.75 2.64 -1.09
CA GLY A 100 -6.97 2.07 -1.68
C GLY A 100 -8.24 2.64 -1.05
N ALA A 101 -9.39 2.14 -1.49
CA ALA A 101 -10.65 2.44 -0.83
C ALA A 101 -10.87 1.50 0.36
N GLY A 102 -11.17 2.07 1.51
CA GLY A 102 -11.23 1.34 2.76
C GLY A 102 -12.48 0.47 2.93
N PRO A 103 -12.47 -0.43 3.92
CA PRO A 103 -13.53 -1.40 4.17
C PRO A 103 -14.79 -0.72 4.73
N TRP A 104 -15.70 -0.28 3.86
CA TRP A 104 -16.87 0.50 4.29
C TRP A 104 -17.79 -0.29 5.22
N GLN A 105 -17.80 -1.63 5.13
CA GLN A 105 -18.56 -2.50 6.04
C GLN A 105 -17.98 -2.52 7.46
N VAL A 106 -16.68 -2.28 7.62
CA VAL A 106 -16.01 -2.19 8.93
C VAL A 106 -16.22 -0.81 9.54
N VAL A 107 -16.15 0.25 8.72
CA VAL A 107 -16.24 1.65 9.19
C VAL A 107 -17.69 2.16 9.25
N GLY A 108 -18.61 1.53 8.53
CA GLY A 108 -20.01 1.95 8.38
C GLY A 108 -20.23 3.10 7.39
N LYS A 109 -19.18 3.53 6.68
CA LYS A 109 -19.20 4.62 5.68
C LYS A 109 -18.00 4.51 4.74
N ASN A 110 -18.04 5.28 3.66
CA ASN A 110 -16.90 5.41 2.75
C ASN A 110 -15.68 5.98 3.49
N CYS A 111 -14.52 5.41 3.21
CA CYS A 111 -13.25 5.84 3.77
C CYS A 111 -12.11 5.57 2.80
N GLU A 112 -11.06 6.36 2.92
CA GLU A 112 -9.76 6.12 2.28
C GLU A 112 -8.94 5.18 3.15
N MET A 113 -8.06 4.41 2.52
CA MET A 113 -7.21 3.42 3.16
C MET A 113 -5.74 3.64 2.80
N VAL A 114 -4.88 3.47 3.80
CA VAL A 114 -3.46 3.17 3.62
C VAL A 114 -3.22 1.79 4.24
N ALA A 115 -3.10 0.77 3.39
CA ALA A 115 -2.82 -0.60 3.79
C ALA A 115 -1.45 -0.68 4.47
N ASP A 116 -1.39 -1.48 5.53
CA ASP A 116 -0.18 -1.78 6.30
C ASP A 116 -0.42 -3.12 7.00
N ALA A 117 0.01 -4.21 6.37
CA ALA A 117 -0.18 -5.55 6.89
C ALA A 117 1.05 -6.43 6.66
N ASN A 118 1.43 -7.19 7.68
CA ASN A 118 2.51 -8.15 7.66
C ASN A 118 1.97 -9.54 7.98
N PHE A 119 1.84 -10.38 6.96
CA PHE A 119 1.29 -11.72 7.10
C PHE A 119 2.28 -12.76 7.60
N SER A 120 3.58 -12.44 7.66
CA SER A 120 4.57 -13.29 8.35
C SER A 120 4.38 -13.25 9.87
N THR A 121 3.91 -12.12 10.41
CA THR A 121 3.62 -11.92 11.84
C THR A 121 2.13 -11.83 12.16
N SER A 122 1.27 -12.01 11.15
CA SER A 122 -0.19 -11.89 11.26
C SER A 122 -0.65 -10.56 11.88
N LYS A 123 0.06 -9.46 11.57
CA LYS A 123 -0.24 -8.12 12.06
C LYS A 123 -0.84 -7.26 10.95
N VAL A 124 -2.00 -6.68 11.21
CA VAL A 124 -2.65 -5.70 10.33
C VAL A 124 -2.84 -4.40 11.10
N ALA A 125 -2.41 -3.29 10.52
CA ALA A 125 -2.52 -1.94 11.10
C ALA A 125 -2.88 -0.92 10.01
N THR A 126 -3.83 -1.29 9.17
CA THR A 126 -4.35 -0.48 8.07
C THR A 126 -4.93 0.82 8.60
N LYS A 127 -4.47 1.94 8.05
CA LYS A 127 -4.87 3.29 8.46
C LYS A 127 -6.03 3.75 7.58
N LEU A 128 -7.00 4.40 8.20
CA LEU A 128 -8.25 4.79 7.55
C LEU A 128 -8.51 6.28 7.76
N ALA A 129 -9.09 6.93 6.76
CA ALA A 129 -9.58 8.30 6.86
C ALA A 129 -11.02 8.38 6.36
N SER A 130 -11.92 8.99 7.13
CA SER A 130 -13.33 9.13 6.75
C SER A 130 -13.86 10.53 7.09
N ILE A 131 -14.85 10.99 6.35
CA ILE A 131 -15.49 12.28 6.60
C ILE A 131 -16.45 12.18 7.79
N VAL A 132 -16.43 13.21 8.64
CA VAL A 132 -17.34 13.36 9.79
C VAL A 132 -17.96 14.76 9.79
N GLY A 133 -19.25 14.84 10.08
CA GLY A 133 -19.96 16.12 10.26
C GLY A 133 -19.91 16.59 11.71
N GLY A 134 -19.90 17.90 11.95
CA GLY A 134 -20.04 18.48 13.30
C GLY A 134 -18.81 18.43 14.20
N HIS A 135 -17.64 18.08 13.66
CA HIS A 135 -16.35 18.12 14.37
C HIS A 135 -15.50 19.31 13.90
N GLU A 136 -14.59 19.81 14.76
CA GLU A 136 -13.64 20.87 14.39
C GLU A 136 -12.75 20.48 13.20
N LYS A 137 -12.40 19.18 13.09
CA LYS A 137 -11.76 18.60 11.91
C LYS A 137 -12.80 17.86 11.07
N PRO A 138 -12.88 18.09 9.76
CA PRO A 138 -13.89 17.48 8.89
C PRO A 138 -13.62 15.99 8.58
N TYR A 139 -12.63 15.38 9.25
CA TYR A 139 -12.25 13.99 9.04
C TYR A 139 -11.86 13.32 10.36
N LEU A 140 -12.03 11.99 10.39
CA LEU A 140 -11.55 11.11 11.43
C LEU A 140 -10.51 10.16 10.84
N MET A 141 -9.36 10.05 11.50
CA MET A 141 -8.38 9.01 11.21
C MET A 141 -8.45 7.90 12.25
N SER A 142 -8.34 6.66 11.81
CA SER A 142 -8.34 5.48 12.67
C SER A 142 -7.43 4.39 12.12
N THR A 143 -7.31 3.29 12.85
CA THR A 143 -6.58 2.10 12.43
C THR A 143 -7.48 0.88 12.62
N THR A 144 -7.42 -0.07 11.71
CA THR A 144 -8.13 -1.35 11.79
C THR A 144 -7.16 -2.52 11.63
N ASP A 145 -7.50 -3.64 12.25
CA ASP A 145 -6.88 -4.95 12.08
C ASP A 145 -7.55 -5.77 10.96
N SER A 146 -8.60 -5.25 10.32
CA SER A 146 -9.24 -5.91 9.19
C SER A 146 -8.32 -5.90 7.96
N PRO A 147 -8.09 -7.07 7.31
CA PRO A 147 -7.36 -7.13 6.05
C PRO A 147 -8.24 -6.78 4.84
N LYS A 148 -9.50 -6.38 5.05
CA LYS A 148 -10.46 -6.11 3.98
C LYS A 148 -10.28 -4.71 3.40
N PHE A 149 -10.60 -4.58 2.12
CA PHE A 149 -10.75 -3.30 1.43
C PHE A 149 -11.79 -3.43 0.33
N ASN A 150 -12.27 -2.32 -0.22
CA ASN A 150 -13.30 -2.33 -1.27
C ASN A 150 -12.82 -1.60 -2.52
N LEU A 151 -13.52 -1.85 -3.63
CA LEU A 151 -13.44 -1.13 -4.90
C LEU A 151 -12.09 -1.23 -5.62
N MET A 152 -11.01 -0.73 -5.00
CA MET A 152 -9.69 -0.69 -5.60
C MET A 152 -8.55 -0.54 -4.57
N ALA A 153 -7.36 -1.00 -4.94
CA ALA A 153 -6.12 -0.69 -4.25
C ALA A 153 -4.91 -0.78 -5.20
N ASN A 154 -3.90 0.04 -4.91
CA ASN A 154 -2.59 -0.03 -5.54
C ASN A 154 -1.59 -0.45 -4.46
N LEU A 155 -1.13 -1.69 -4.49
CA LEU A 155 -0.39 -2.29 -3.38
C LEU A 155 1.03 -2.63 -3.78
N ALA A 156 1.98 -2.33 -2.91
CA ALA A 156 3.32 -2.93 -2.95
C ALA A 156 3.32 -4.16 -2.04
N VAL A 157 3.74 -5.31 -2.58
CA VAL A 157 3.79 -6.60 -1.91
C VAL A 157 5.22 -7.10 -1.92
N SER A 158 5.78 -7.34 -0.73
CA SER A 158 7.18 -7.76 -0.58
C SER A 158 7.25 -9.18 -0.01
N ALA A 159 7.71 -10.11 -0.84
CA ALA A 159 7.68 -11.54 -0.53
C ALA A 159 8.69 -11.97 0.54
N GLU A 160 9.75 -11.18 0.76
CA GLU A 160 10.78 -11.47 1.76
C GLU A 160 10.94 -10.31 2.73
N ALA A 161 10.98 -10.61 4.02
CA ALA A 161 11.25 -9.64 5.08
C ALA A 161 12.72 -9.18 5.05
N GLY A 162 12.95 -7.96 5.55
CA GLY A 162 14.28 -7.34 5.63
C GLY A 162 14.29 -5.91 5.09
N PRO A 163 15.45 -5.23 5.14
CA PRO A 163 15.62 -3.95 4.47
C PRO A 163 15.43 -4.13 2.95
N ALA A 164 15.01 -3.06 2.27
CA ALA A 164 15.00 -3.04 0.81
C ALA A 164 16.42 -3.26 0.26
N GLU A 165 16.51 -3.89 -0.92
CA GLU A 165 17.73 -3.94 -1.73
C GLU A 165 17.99 -2.61 -2.44
#